data_AF-A0A6C0U059-F1
#
_entry.id   AF-A0A6C0U059-F1
#
_cell.length_a   1.000
_cell.length_b   1.000
_cell.length_c   1.000
_cell.angle_alpha   90.00
_cell.angle_beta   90.00
_cell.angle_gamma   90.00
#
_symmetry.space_group_name_H-M   'P 1'
#
loop_
_entity.id
_entity.type
_entity.pdbx_description
1 polymer ?
#
loop_
_entity_poly.entity_id
_entity_poly.type
_entity_poly.pdbx_seq_one_letter_code
_entity_poly.pdbx_strand_id
1 'polypeptide(L)'
;MIDRDELLALADETGLTPVVVEKDYVLGWLLAAVNANERLAESWIFKGGTCLKKCYFETYRFSEDLDFTLRDDGHLDERFLLDRFSEMAEWLYDQSGIEIPTDRFKFDIYDNPRGGRSCEGRVYYQSFFVKGNKNFPKIKFDLTSDEVLVMPPSRQPVFHGYSDEPGEGIHIDCYAYPEIFGEKVRALGERGRPRDLYDVVNLYRNDNLPASAVVRDVLNRKCAYKKIERPGFAAMANYRDTLEQNWAPMLAHQLPSLPSLDVYWEALPEFFDWLEGAIEVARPALGAVAGEGELYRPTYGRLGLRTTQGGSLEVIRFAAGNRLCVELDYTDQQGRRSTRIIEPYSLRRAQNGNVLLYGVRADNRQIRAYSISNINSASITNKVFVPLYQVELSPGSMSVPTVSSASGDTQSLGLPQGRRELTVSRRRPSGRRQTSVSQHNGPTYVFRCPMCQKTFKRKKMNGKLNPHKGKSGWNCMGRMGIYERTDY
;
A
#
# COMPACT_ATOMS: atom_id res chain seq x y z
N MET A 1 18.09 -1.48 -11.13
CA MET A 1 17.94 -2.91 -10.76
C MET A 1 18.38 -3.03 -9.33
N ILE A 2 17.47 -3.46 -8.47
CA ILE A 2 17.74 -3.74 -7.05
C ILE A 2 18.74 -4.88 -6.86
N ASP A 3 19.47 -4.86 -5.75
CA ASP A 3 20.31 -5.98 -5.30
C ASP A 3 19.58 -6.88 -4.28
N ARG A 4 19.93 -8.17 -4.27
CA ARG A 4 19.39 -9.16 -3.33
C ARG A 4 19.73 -8.79 -1.88
N ASP A 5 20.91 -8.24 -1.64
CA ASP A 5 21.36 -7.90 -0.28
C ASP A 5 20.57 -6.71 0.30
N GLU A 6 20.08 -5.81 -0.55
CA GLU A 6 19.18 -4.73 -0.14
C GLU A 6 17.83 -5.28 0.38
N LEU A 7 17.26 -6.27 -0.32
CA LEU A 7 16.03 -6.94 0.12
C LEU A 7 16.21 -7.67 1.46
N LEU A 8 17.39 -8.28 1.68
CA LEU A 8 17.71 -8.92 2.96
C LEU A 8 17.84 -7.90 4.09
N ALA A 9 18.52 -6.79 3.86
CA ALA A 9 18.66 -5.73 4.84
C ALA A 9 17.30 -5.14 5.23
N LEU A 10 16.41 -4.93 4.26
CA LEU A 10 15.07 -4.42 4.52
C LEU A 10 14.18 -5.45 5.26
N ALA A 11 14.34 -6.74 4.95
CA ALA A 11 13.66 -7.82 5.67
C ALA A 11 14.07 -7.87 7.15
N ASP A 12 15.38 -7.75 7.43
CA ASP A 12 15.90 -7.66 8.79
C ASP A 12 15.39 -6.40 9.51
N GLU A 13 15.40 -5.24 8.85
CA GLU A 13 14.93 -3.98 9.42
C GLU A 13 13.43 -3.99 9.74
N THR A 14 12.60 -4.65 8.91
CA THR A 14 11.15 -4.71 9.11
C THR A 14 10.68 -5.90 9.95
N GLY A 15 11.57 -6.86 10.24
CA GLY A 15 11.23 -8.09 10.95
C GLY A 15 10.38 -9.06 10.12
N LEU A 16 10.45 -8.98 8.79
CA LEU A 16 9.66 -9.77 7.85
C LEU A 16 10.51 -10.80 7.12
N THR A 17 9.85 -11.77 6.49
CA THR A 17 10.58 -12.71 5.63
C THR A 17 11.04 -12.03 4.33
N PRO A 18 12.22 -12.39 3.78
CA PRO A 18 12.70 -11.81 2.52
C PRO A 18 11.73 -11.96 1.34
N VAL A 19 10.93 -13.04 1.33
CA VAL A 19 9.91 -13.28 0.29
C VAL A 19 8.77 -12.27 0.36
N VAL A 20 8.37 -11.85 1.57
CA VAL A 20 7.33 -10.82 1.74
C VAL A 20 7.83 -9.46 1.25
N VAL A 21 9.07 -9.11 1.58
CA VAL A 21 9.70 -7.86 1.14
C VAL A 21 9.92 -7.85 -0.38
N GLU A 22 10.41 -8.95 -0.95
CA GLU A 22 10.53 -9.10 -2.41
C GLU A 22 9.17 -8.92 -3.10
N LYS A 23 8.10 -9.49 -2.54
CA LYS A 23 6.76 -9.34 -3.10
C LYS A 23 6.29 -7.89 -3.05
N ASP A 24 6.54 -7.17 -1.95
CA ASP A 24 6.26 -5.73 -1.84
C ASP A 24 7.03 -4.90 -2.90
N TYR A 25 8.30 -5.23 -3.14
CA TYR A 25 9.12 -4.64 -4.20
C TYR A 25 8.50 -4.84 -5.59
N VAL A 26 8.11 -6.08 -5.92
CA VAL A 26 7.50 -6.40 -7.23
C VAL A 26 6.14 -5.73 -7.40
N LEU A 27 5.34 -5.59 -6.34
CA LEU A 27 4.07 -4.86 -6.38
C LEU A 27 4.26 -3.40 -6.80
N GLY A 28 5.29 -2.71 -6.29
CA GLY A 28 5.59 -1.32 -6.67
C GLY A 28 5.89 -1.19 -8.15
N TRP A 29 6.74 -2.07 -8.69
CA TRP A 29 7.07 -2.09 -10.11
C TRP A 29 5.87 -2.47 -11.00
N LEU A 30 5.04 -3.42 -10.58
CA LEU A 30 3.81 -3.75 -11.32
C LEU A 30 2.86 -2.57 -11.41
N LEU A 31 2.71 -1.78 -10.33
CA LEU A 31 1.94 -0.53 -10.36
C LEU A 31 2.55 0.48 -11.34
N ALA A 32 3.88 0.60 -11.38
CA ALA A 32 4.56 1.43 -12.38
C ALA A 32 4.26 0.96 -13.81
N ALA A 33 4.25 -0.35 -14.06
CA ALA A 33 3.96 -0.91 -15.37
C ALA A 33 2.49 -0.71 -15.80
N VAL A 34 1.53 -0.83 -14.87
CA VAL A 34 0.12 -0.48 -15.13
C VAL A 34 0.01 1.00 -15.50
N ASN A 35 0.67 1.88 -14.75
CA ASN A 35 0.65 3.31 -15.03
C ASN A 35 1.37 3.70 -16.34
N ALA A 36 2.40 2.96 -16.75
CA ALA A 36 3.11 3.19 -17.99
C ALA A 36 2.34 2.68 -19.23
N ASN A 37 1.34 1.80 -19.06
CA ASN A 37 0.54 1.29 -20.17
C ASN A 37 -0.61 2.26 -20.50
N GLU A 38 -0.56 2.88 -21.68
CA GLU A 38 -1.53 3.90 -22.13
C GLU A 38 -2.99 3.43 -22.11
N ARG A 39 -3.24 2.13 -22.29
CA ARG A 39 -4.61 1.56 -22.27
C ARG A 39 -5.13 1.29 -20.87
N LEU A 40 -4.24 1.11 -19.88
CA LEU A 40 -4.61 0.75 -18.52
C LEU A 40 -4.63 1.98 -17.61
N ALA A 41 -3.67 2.89 -17.76
CA ALA A 41 -3.41 3.98 -16.81
C ALA A 41 -4.63 4.82 -16.43
N GLU A 42 -5.50 5.18 -17.39
CA GLU A 42 -6.69 6.02 -17.13
C GLU A 42 -7.96 5.20 -16.81
N SER A 43 -7.95 3.92 -17.16
CA SER A 43 -9.12 3.03 -17.10
C SER A 43 -9.10 2.08 -15.90
N TRP A 44 -7.94 1.89 -15.26
CA TRP A 44 -7.75 0.97 -14.13
C TRP A 44 -7.50 1.77 -12.86
N ILE A 45 -8.49 1.79 -11.96
CA ILE A 45 -8.39 2.55 -10.71
C ILE A 45 -8.02 1.60 -9.57
N PHE A 46 -6.84 1.81 -8.99
CA PHE A 46 -6.28 0.96 -7.95
C PHE A 46 -7.02 1.10 -6.61
N LYS A 47 -7.26 -0.01 -5.91
CA LYS A 47 -8.01 -0.03 -4.65
C LYS A 47 -7.54 -1.13 -3.70
N GLY A 48 -8.33 -1.38 -2.66
CA GLY A 48 -8.11 -2.48 -1.73
C GLY A 48 -7.02 -2.21 -0.68
N GLY A 49 -6.56 -3.28 -0.02
CA GLY A 49 -5.60 -3.17 1.09
C GLY A 49 -4.19 -2.80 0.64
N THR A 50 -3.79 -3.24 -0.56
CA THR A 50 -2.47 -2.90 -1.13
C THR A 50 -2.41 -1.43 -1.51
N CYS A 51 -3.52 -0.83 -1.95
CA CYS A 51 -3.62 0.61 -2.19
C CYS A 51 -3.40 1.43 -0.92
N LEU A 52 -3.98 1.02 0.21
CA LEU A 52 -3.70 1.64 1.51
C LEU A 52 -2.22 1.60 1.84
N LYS A 53 -1.58 0.44 1.72
CA LYS A 53 -0.15 0.30 2.02
C LYS A 53 0.73 1.12 1.09
N LYS A 54 0.46 1.09 -0.22
CA LYS A 54 1.32 1.66 -1.25
C LYS A 54 1.10 3.16 -1.49
N CYS A 55 -0.07 3.71 -1.18
CA CYS A 55 -0.40 5.10 -1.52
C CYS A 55 -0.69 5.99 -0.31
N TYR A 56 -0.97 5.41 0.87
CA TYR A 56 -1.41 6.18 2.03
C TYR A 56 -0.64 5.88 3.33
N PHE A 57 -0.32 4.62 3.62
CA PHE A 57 0.22 4.18 4.92
C PHE A 57 1.36 3.15 4.78
N GLU A 58 2.62 3.54 4.92
CA GLU A 58 3.74 2.59 4.72
C GLU A 58 3.82 1.50 5.81
N THR A 59 3.52 1.85 7.07
CA THR A 59 3.52 0.95 8.24
C THR A 59 2.32 -0.01 8.28
N TYR A 60 1.52 -0.02 7.22
CA TYR A 60 0.34 -0.86 7.12
C TYR A 60 0.68 -2.32 6.85
N ARG A 61 -0.26 -3.22 7.19
CA ARG A 61 -0.10 -4.67 6.97
C ARG A 61 0.28 -4.97 5.52
N PHE A 62 1.14 -5.96 5.33
CA PHE A 62 1.53 -6.40 4.00
C PHE A 62 0.34 -7.03 3.30
N SER A 63 0.21 -6.74 2.02
CA SER A 63 -0.83 -7.27 1.17
C SER A 63 -0.20 -7.79 -0.10
N GLU A 64 -0.83 -8.80 -0.68
CA GLU A 64 -0.20 -9.68 -1.65
C GLU A 64 -0.84 -9.61 -3.05
N ASP A 65 -1.99 -8.95 -3.13
CA ASP A 65 -2.88 -8.91 -4.28
C ASP A 65 -3.03 -7.46 -4.77
N LEU A 66 -3.36 -7.26 -6.05
CA LEU A 66 -3.63 -5.95 -6.64
C LEU A 66 -5.09 -5.88 -7.07
N ASP A 67 -5.88 -5.09 -6.36
CA ASP A 67 -7.29 -4.89 -6.66
C ASP A 67 -7.49 -3.66 -7.55
N PHE A 68 -8.22 -3.80 -8.65
CA PHE A 68 -8.57 -2.68 -9.54
C PHE A 68 -10.08 -2.66 -9.83
N THR A 69 -10.63 -1.44 -9.87
CA THR A 69 -11.91 -1.18 -10.53
C THR A 69 -11.64 -0.69 -11.95
N LEU A 70 -12.22 -1.36 -12.93
CA LEU A 70 -12.10 -1.04 -14.35
C LEU A 70 -13.25 -0.11 -14.75
N ARG A 71 -12.91 0.99 -15.42
CA ARG A 71 -13.88 1.93 -16.00
C ARG A 71 -14.45 1.47 -17.34
N ASP A 72 -13.71 0.59 -18.03
CA ASP A 72 -14.09 -0.04 -19.29
C ASP A 72 -14.19 -1.55 -19.04
N ASP A 73 -15.41 -2.09 -19.11
CA ASP A 73 -15.66 -3.51 -18.93
C ASP A 73 -15.20 -4.34 -20.13
N GLY A 74 -14.98 -3.71 -21.30
CA GLY A 74 -14.36 -4.32 -22.48
C GLY A 74 -12.92 -4.78 -22.23
N HIS A 75 -12.27 -4.29 -21.18
CA HIS A 75 -10.96 -4.77 -20.74
C HIS A 75 -11.02 -6.15 -20.05
N LEU A 76 -12.20 -6.64 -19.67
CA LEU A 76 -12.41 -8.01 -19.19
C LEU A 76 -12.54 -8.97 -20.39
N ASP A 77 -11.47 -9.04 -21.17
CA ASP A 77 -11.28 -9.92 -22.32
C ASP A 77 -9.89 -10.57 -22.23
N GLU A 78 -9.83 -11.89 -22.40
CA GLU A 78 -8.60 -12.66 -22.19
C GLU A 78 -7.50 -12.26 -23.19
N ARG A 79 -7.86 -11.98 -24.45
CA ARG A 79 -6.87 -11.60 -25.47
C ARG A 79 -6.31 -10.22 -25.18
N PHE A 80 -7.16 -9.27 -24.81
CA PHE A 80 -6.75 -7.96 -24.36
C PHE A 80 -5.79 -8.06 -23.17
N LEU A 81 -6.17 -8.81 -22.12
CA LEU A 81 -5.35 -8.96 -20.92
C LEU A 81 -3.99 -9.62 -21.22
N LEU A 82 -3.97 -10.71 -22.01
CA LEU A 82 -2.73 -11.37 -22.40
C LEU A 82 -1.77 -10.44 -23.14
N ASP A 83 -2.30 -9.65 -24.06
CA ASP A 83 -1.53 -8.70 -24.85
C ASP A 83 -0.95 -7.57 -23.96
N ARG A 84 -1.79 -6.91 -23.16
CA ARG A 84 -1.37 -5.83 -22.25
C ARG A 84 -0.37 -6.30 -21.19
N PHE A 85 -0.59 -7.47 -20.58
CA PHE A 85 0.35 -8.00 -19.57
C PHE A 85 1.67 -8.49 -20.18
N SER A 86 1.65 -8.91 -21.46
CA SER A 86 2.90 -9.24 -22.18
C SER A 86 3.72 -7.97 -22.42
N GLU A 87 3.10 -6.87 -22.84
CA GLU A 87 3.76 -5.56 -22.94
C GLU A 87 4.33 -5.10 -21.59
N MET A 88 3.56 -5.24 -20.50
CA MET A 88 4.02 -4.91 -19.16
C MET A 88 5.21 -5.76 -18.73
N ALA A 89 5.22 -7.06 -19.03
CA ALA A 89 6.34 -7.96 -18.70
C ALA A 89 7.64 -7.56 -19.42
N GLU A 90 7.55 -7.19 -20.70
CA GLU A 90 8.71 -6.68 -21.45
C GLU A 90 9.21 -5.35 -20.87
N TRP A 91 8.28 -4.44 -20.54
CA TRP A 91 8.61 -3.15 -19.94
C TRP A 91 9.29 -3.31 -18.58
N LEU A 92 8.77 -4.19 -17.72
CA LEU A 92 9.32 -4.48 -16.39
C LEU A 92 10.74 -5.03 -16.47
N TYR A 93 10.99 -5.96 -17.38
CA TYR A 93 12.33 -6.48 -17.60
C TYR A 93 13.32 -5.40 -18.02
N ASP A 94 12.86 -4.45 -18.84
CA ASP A 94 13.69 -3.35 -19.34
C ASP A 94 13.98 -2.29 -18.28
N GLN A 95 13.00 -1.95 -17.43
CA GLN A 95 13.16 -0.94 -16.39
C GLN A 95 13.86 -1.44 -15.13
N SER A 96 13.53 -2.65 -14.67
CA SER A 96 13.96 -3.14 -13.35
C SER A 96 14.66 -4.49 -13.38
N GLY A 97 14.64 -5.19 -14.53
CA GLY A 97 15.19 -6.54 -14.65
C GLY A 97 14.28 -7.64 -14.10
N ILE A 98 13.06 -7.30 -13.66
CA ILE A 98 12.08 -8.28 -13.18
C ILE A 98 11.65 -9.16 -14.37
N GLU A 99 11.91 -10.47 -14.27
CA GLU A 99 11.49 -11.44 -15.27
C GLU A 99 10.10 -12.00 -14.94
N ILE A 100 9.13 -11.75 -15.84
CA ILE A 100 7.78 -12.31 -15.80
C ILE A 100 7.61 -13.29 -16.97
N PRO A 101 7.45 -14.60 -16.72
CA PRO A 101 7.18 -15.59 -17.76
C PRO A 101 5.75 -15.43 -18.30
N THR A 102 5.64 -14.89 -19.51
CA THR A 102 4.35 -14.59 -20.17
C THR A 102 3.53 -15.84 -20.52
N ASP A 103 4.18 -17.00 -20.70
CA ASP A 103 3.56 -18.30 -20.92
C ASP A 103 2.79 -18.82 -19.69
N ARG A 104 2.91 -18.15 -18.54
CA ARG A 104 2.28 -18.52 -17.28
C ARG A 104 1.13 -17.62 -16.85
N PHE A 105 0.79 -16.61 -17.63
CA PHE A 105 -0.39 -15.81 -17.34
C PHE A 105 -1.64 -16.68 -17.29
N LYS A 106 -2.48 -16.40 -16.30
CA LYS A 106 -3.81 -17.00 -16.18
C LYS A 106 -4.79 -15.89 -15.86
N PHE A 107 -5.86 -15.80 -16.64
CA PHE A 107 -6.94 -14.85 -16.43
C PHE A 107 -8.25 -15.63 -16.33
N ASP A 108 -8.71 -15.82 -15.10
CA ASP A 108 -9.98 -16.50 -14.84
C ASP A 108 -11.08 -15.43 -14.85
N ILE A 109 -11.74 -15.23 -16.00
CA ILE A 109 -12.87 -14.28 -16.17
C ILE A 109 -14.18 -14.99 -15.82
N TYR A 110 -14.98 -14.40 -14.95
CA TYR A 110 -16.25 -14.99 -14.48
C TYR A 110 -17.30 -13.92 -14.18
N ASP A 111 -18.56 -14.35 -14.20
CA ASP A 111 -19.68 -13.54 -13.69
C ASP A 111 -19.80 -13.77 -12.19
N ASN A 112 -19.79 -12.67 -11.44
CA ASN A 112 -19.93 -12.71 -10.00
C ASN A 112 -21.40 -12.96 -9.59
N PRO A 113 -21.68 -13.32 -8.32
CA PRO A 113 -23.05 -13.62 -7.88
C PRO A 113 -24.09 -12.50 -8.06
N ARG A 114 -23.64 -11.27 -8.36
CA ARG A 114 -24.50 -10.10 -8.62
C ARG A 114 -24.67 -9.83 -10.12
N GLY A 115 -24.15 -10.69 -10.99
CA GLY A 115 -24.23 -10.56 -12.45
C GLY A 115 -23.22 -9.59 -13.06
N GLY A 116 -22.22 -9.13 -12.29
CA GLY A 116 -21.13 -8.30 -12.79
C GLY A 116 -19.94 -9.14 -13.26
N ARG A 117 -19.21 -8.68 -14.28
CA ARG A 117 -18.01 -9.37 -14.76
C ARG A 117 -16.82 -9.07 -13.84
N SER A 118 -16.00 -10.09 -13.58
CA SER A 118 -14.76 -9.97 -12.80
C SER A 118 -13.68 -10.87 -13.38
N CYS A 119 -12.43 -10.63 -13.04
CA CYS A 119 -11.31 -11.46 -13.45
C CYS A 119 -10.31 -11.63 -12.31
N GLU A 120 -9.92 -12.88 -12.01
CA GLU A 120 -8.71 -13.17 -11.24
C GLU A 120 -7.54 -13.41 -12.20
N GLY A 121 -6.65 -12.44 -12.31
CA GLY A 121 -5.37 -12.55 -13.01
C GLY A 121 -4.27 -13.10 -12.12
N ARG A 122 -3.40 -13.96 -12.65
CA ARG A 122 -2.22 -14.48 -11.92
C ARG A 122 -0.95 -14.18 -12.69
N VAL A 123 -0.12 -13.31 -12.10
CA VAL A 123 1.18 -12.92 -12.63
C VAL A 123 2.28 -13.59 -11.81
N TYR A 124 3.11 -14.39 -12.47
CA TYR A 124 4.24 -15.06 -11.86
C TYR A 124 5.53 -14.26 -12.11
N TYR A 125 6.49 -14.29 -11.19
CA TYR A 125 7.77 -13.61 -11.38
C TYR A 125 8.94 -14.45 -10.87
N GLN A 126 10.11 -14.30 -11.52
CA GLN A 126 11.33 -14.95 -11.10
C GLN A 126 11.85 -14.35 -9.79
N SER A 127 11.84 -15.16 -8.73
CA SER A 127 12.31 -14.74 -7.40
C SER A 127 13.83 -14.89 -7.23
N PHE A 128 14.39 -14.01 -6.39
CA PHE A 128 15.72 -14.07 -5.80
C PHE A 128 15.85 -15.14 -4.70
N PHE A 129 14.76 -15.43 -4.00
CA PHE A 129 14.75 -16.28 -2.80
C PHE A 129 14.13 -17.65 -3.03
N VAL A 130 13.19 -17.78 -3.98
CA VAL A 130 12.54 -19.05 -4.32
C VAL A 130 13.25 -19.71 -5.50
N LYS A 131 13.77 -20.93 -5.30
CA LYS A 131 14.50 -21.69 -6.31
C LYS A 131 13.59 -22.68 -7.07
N GLY A 132 13.90 -22.87 -8.36
CA GLY A 132 13.34 -23.92 -9.21
C GLY A 132 12.25 -23.45 -10.19
N ASN A 133 12.26 -24.02 -11.40
CA ASN A 133 11.37 -23.64 -12.52
C ASN A 133 9.87 -23.94 -12.30
N LYS A 134 9.47 -24.51 -11.15
CA LYS A 134 8.06 -24.82 -10.84
C LYS A 134 7.47 -23.95 -9.72
N ASN A 135 8.30 -23.30 -8.91
CA ASN A 135 7.87 -22.57 -7.72
C ASN A 135 8.02 -21.06 -7.89
N PHE A 136 7.43 -20.49 -8.93
CA PHE A 136 7.40 -19.04 -9.09
C PHE A 136 6.40 -18.43 -8.10
N PRO A 137 6.80 -17.43 -7.28
CA PRO A 137 5.83 -16.62 -6.58
C PRO A 137 4.86 -15.97 -7.56
N LYS A 138 3.66 -15.69 -7.06
CA LYS A 138 2.60 -15.05 -7.84
C LYS A 138 2.04 -13.83 -7.13
N ILE A 139 1.62 -12.87 -7.92
CA ILE A 139 0.80 -11.73 -7.55
C ILE A 139 -0.54 -11.90 -8.25
N LYS A 140 -1.62 -11.81 -7.47
CA LYS A 140 -2.97 -11.84 -8.01
C LYS A 140 -3.40 -10.44 -8.41
N PHE A 141 -4.15 -10.35 -9.49
CA PHE A 141 -4.86 -9.16 -9.92
C PHE A 141 -6.35 -9.45 -9.83
N ASP A 142 -7.05 -8.75 -8.95
CA ASP A 142 -8.50 -8.83 -8.83
C ASP A 142 -9.12 -7.65 -9.57
N LEU A 143 -9.69 -7.92 -10.75
CA LEU A 143 -10.25 -6.91 -11.64
C LEU A 143 -11.78 -6.99 -11.60
N THR A 144 -12.44 -5.87 -11.37
CA THR A 144 -13.92 -5.77 -11.35
C THR A 144 -14.37 -4.55 -12.14
N SER A 145 -15.46 -4.68 -12.90
CA SER A 145 -16.16 -3.54 -13.52
C SER A 145 -17.49 -3.20 -12.83
N ASP A 146 -17.85 -3.94 -11.78
CA ASP A 146 -19.13 -3.81 -11.06
C ASP A 146 -19.01 -3.01 -9.77
N GLU A 147 -18.27 -1.91 -9.77
CA GLU A 147 -18.11 -1.04 -8.61
C GLU A 147 -18.47 0.41 -8.93
N VAL A 148 -19.10 1.09 -7.98
CA VAL A 148 -19.32 2.53 -8.05
C VAL A 148 -18.12 3.27 -7.48
N LEU A 149 -17.58 4.18 -8.29
CA LEU A 149 -16.65 5.23 -7.87
C LEU A 149 -17.46 6.41 -7.35
N VAL A 150 -17.49 6.62 -6.04
CA VAL A 150 -18.24 7.73 -5.42
C VAL A 150 -17.47 9.03 -5.57
N MET A 151 -16.16 8.98 -5.34
CA MET A 151 -15.20 10.08 -5.48
C MET A 151 -14.43 9.98 -6.80
N PRO A 152 -13.92 11.11 -7.33
CA PRO A 152 -12.97 11.06 -8.44
C PRO A 152 -11.70 10.30 -8.02
N PRO A 153 -11.05 9.56 -8.93
CA PRO A 153 -9.77 8.94 -8.62
C PRO A 153 -8.74 9.96 -8.14
N SER A 154 -7.94 9.53 -7.18
CA SER A 154 -6.83 10.29 -6.64
C SER A 154 -5.54 9.80 -7.29
N ARG A 155 -4.78 10.72 -7.87
CA ARG A 155 -3.42 10.43 -8.34
C ARG A 155 -2.49 10.45 -7.14
N GLN A 156 -1.91 9.31 -6.77
CA GLN A 156 -1.04 9.19 -5.61
C GLN A 156 0.36 8.69 -5.99
N PRO A 157 1.42 9.15 -5.31
CA PRO A 157 2.71 8.49 -5.37
C PRO A 157 2.59 7.08 -4.76
N VAL A 158 3.30 6.13 -5.33
CA VAL A 158 3.41 4.76 -4.84
C VAL A 158 4.70 4.65 -4.04
N PHE A 159 4.60 4.29 -2.77
CA PHE A 159 5.75 4.06 -1.91
C PHE A 159 6.59 2.89 -2.44
N HIS A 160 7.78 3.24 -2.92
CA HIS A 160 8.75 2.32 -3.48
C HIS A 160 10.15 2.70 -2.97
N GLY A 161 10.36 2.55 -1.66
CA GLY A 161 11.59 2.96 -0.96
C GLY A 161 12.81 2.08 -1.24
N TYR A 162 13.01 1.65 -2.49
CA TYR A 162 14.09 0.81 -2.97
C TYR A 162 15.07 1.63 -3.82
N SER A 163 16.34 1.22 -3.84
CA SER A 163 17.42 2.00 -4.48
C SER A 163 17.24 2.22 -5.99
N ASP A 164 16.40 1.42 -6.64
CA ASP A 164 16.11 1.52 -8.07
C ASP A 164 14.80 2.24 -8.40
N GLU A 165 14.23 2.97 -7.44
CA GLU A 165 13.09 3.85 -7.67
C GLU A 165 13.35 4.79 -8.88
N PRO A 166 12.40 4.91 -9.82
CA PRO A 166 12.53 5.87 -10.92
C PRO A 166 12.71 7.30 -10.42
N GLY A 167 13.48 8.12 -11.13
CA GLY A 167 13.76 9.50 -10.71
C GLY A 167 12.53 10.41 -10.60
N GLU A 168 11.45 10.09 -11.31
CA GLU A 168 10.15 10.80 -11.19
C GLU A 168 9.20 10.15 -10.15
N GLY A 169 9.68 9.13 -9.44
CA GLY A 169 8.86 8.28 -8.58
C GLY A 169 7.89 7.40 -9.37
N ILE A 170 7.10 6.62 -8.64
CA ILE A 170 6.00 5.83 -9.21
C ILE A 170 4.69 6.51 -8.81
N HIS A 171 3.73 6.59 -9.74
CA HIS A 171 2.41 7.16 -9.48
C HIS A 171 1.32 6.26 -10.06
N ILE A 172 0.13 6.28 -9.46
CA ILE A 172 -1.02 5.50 -9.92
C ILE A 172 -2.33 6.26 -9.65
N ASP A 173 -3.33 6.03 -10.50
CA ASP A 173 -4.70 6.46 -10.24
C ASP A 173 -5.36 5.45 -9.31
N CYS A 174 -5.79 5.91 -8.15
CA CYS A 174 -6.35 5.04 -7.11
C CYS A 174 -7.61 5.62 -6.48
N TYR A 175 -8.30 4.83 -5.68
CA TYR A 175 -9.38 5.30 -4.84
C TYR A 175 -8.85 6.37 -3.88
N ALA A 176 -9.62 7.46 -3.69
CA ALA A 176 -9.35 8.43 -2.65
C ALA A 176 -9.42 7.78 -1.26
N TYR A 177 -8.72 8.33 -0.26
CA TYR A 177 -8.72 7.72 1.08
C TYR A 177 -10.14 7.48 1.65
N PRO A 178 -11.09 8.45 1.61
CA PRO A 178 -12.45 8.20 2.10
C PRO A 178 -13.20 7.14 1.28
N GLU A 179 -12.93 7.02 -0.02
CA GLU A 179 -13.49 5.99 -0.92
C GLU A 179 -13.12 4.59 -0.43
N ILE A 180 -11.83 4.36 -0.14
CA ILE A 180 -11.34 3.08 0.37
C ILE A 180 -11.91 2.80 1.76
N PHE A 181 -11.97 3.82 2.62
CA PHE A 181 -12.48 3.65 3.97
C PHE A 181 -13.95 3.22 3.96
N GLY A 182 -14.82 3.92 3.22
CA GLY A 182 -16.22 3.52 3.06
C GLY A 182 -16.36 2.11 2.47
N GLU A 183 -15.52 1.73 1.51
CA GLU A 183 -15.53 0.36 0.96
C GLU A 183 -15.10 -0.70 1.97
N LYS A 184 -14.14 -0.40 2.85
CA LYS A 184 -13.71 -1.30 3.93
C LYS A 184 -14.79 -1.50 4.98
N VAL A 185 -15.50 -0.43 5.35
CA VAL A 185 -16.63 -0.53 6.30
C VAL A 185 -17.76 -1.36 5.70
N ARG A 186 -18.09 -1.15 4.42
CA ARG A 186 -19.05 -2.00 3.69
C ARG A 186 -18.62 -3.48 3.69
N ALA A 187 -17.37 -3.75 3.31
CA ALA A 187 -16.84 -5.11 3.25
C ALA A 187 -16.84 -5.79 4.64
N LEU A 188 -16.46 -5.07 5.70
CA LEU A 188 -16.55 -5.58 7.06
C LEU A 188 -17.99 -6.01 7.40
N GLY A 189 -18.98 -5.19 7.02
CA GLY A 189 -20.39 -5.47 7.20
C GLY A 189 -20.94 -6.66 6.40
N GLU A 190 -20.40 -6.93 5.22
CA GLU A 190 -20.87 -8.02 4.35
C GLU A 190 -20.24 -9.38 4.68
N ARG A 191 -18.95 -9.40 5.03
CA ARG A 191 -18.18 -10.65 5.12
C ARG A 191 -17.42 -10.85 6.43
N GLY A 192 -17.36 -9.86 7.32
CA GLY A 192 -16.78 -10.03 8.66
C GLY A 192 -15.35 -10.56 8.69
N ARG A 193 -14.49 -10.22 7.72
CA ARG A 193 -13.13 -10.80 7.65
C ARG A 193 -12.16 -10.07 8.58
N PRO A 194 -11.22 -10.78 9.23
CA PRO A 194 -10.16 -10.20 10.07
C PRO A 194 -9.42 -9.02 9.44
N ARG A 195 -9.09 -9.11 8.15
CA ARG A 195 -8.40 -8.04 7.42
C ARG A 195 -9.23 -6.77 7.33
N ASP A 196 -10.54 -6.88 7.15
CA ASP A 196 -11.40 -5.69 7.05
C ASP A 196 -11.57 -5.03 8.43
N LEU A 197 -11.69 -5.82 9.50
CA LEU A 197 -11.71 -5.28 10.87
C LEU A 197 -10.39 -4.57 11.21
N TYR A 198 -9.27 -5.23 10.93
CA TYR A 198 -7.94 -4.65 11.08
C TYR A 198 -7.84 -3.34 10.30
N ASP A 199 -8.34 -3.34 9.07
CA ASP A 199 -8.27 -2.19 8.20
C ASP A 199 -9.12 -1.02 8.74
N VAL A 200 -10.42 -1.23 8.97
CA VAL A 200 -11.35 -0.21 9.46
C VAL A 200 -10.85 0.47 10.73
N VAL A 201 -10.39 -0.30 11.71
CA VAL A 201 -9.92 0.25 12.99
C VAL A 201 -8.62 1.04 12.82
N ASN A 202 -7.68 0.59 11.98
CA ASN A 202 -6.45 1.35 11.74
C ASN A 202 -6.67 2.60 10.90
N LEU A 203 -7.63 2.58 9.96
CA LEU A 203 -8.06 3.78 9.24
C LEU A 203 -8.68 4.80 10.20
N TYR A 204 -9.57 4.35 11.09
CA TYR A 204 -10.15 5.18 12.14
C TYR A 204 -9.09 5.78 13.08
N ARG A 205 -8.10 4.97 13.47
CA ARG A 205 -7.01 5.39 14.34
C ARG A 205 -5.97 6.26 13.64
N ASN A 206 -6.09 6.54 12.35
CA ASN A 206 -5.10 7.35 11.64
C ASN A 206 -5.19 8.83 12.03
N ASP A 207 -4.05 9.50 12.12
CA ASP A 207 -4.04 10.93 12.48
C ASP A 207 -4.56 11.84 11.34
N ASN A 208 -4.54 11.38 10.09
CA ASN A 208 -5.14 12.06 8.93
C ASN A 208 -6.57 11.56 8.66
N LEU A 209 -7.35 11.32 9.71
CA LEU A 209 -8.72 10.81 9.63
C LEU A 209 -9.61 11.76 8.80
N PRO A 210 -10.30 11.29 7.74
CA PRO A 210 -11.23 12.13 6.98
C PRO A 210 -12.45 12.49 7.83
N ALA A 211 -13.18 13.53 7.46
CA ALA A 211 -14.44 13.87 8.14
C ALA A 211 -15.44 12.70 8.07
N SER A 212 -16.08 12.36 9.20
CA SER A 212 -17.01 11.23 9.29
C SER A 212 -18.17 11.34 8.31
N ALA A 213 -18.68 12.56 8.08
CA ALA A 213 -19.73 12.83 7.10
C ALA A 213 -19.34 12.40 5.67
N VAL A 214 -18.08 12.59 5.27
CA VAL A 214 -17.58 12.19 3.94
C VAL A 214 -17.50 10.67 3.83
N VAL A 215 -16.94 10.00 4.84
CA VAL A 215 -16.86 8.53 4.87
C VAL A 215 -18.25 7.91 4.88
N ARG A 216 -19.19 8.50 5.63
CA ARG A 216 -20.59 8.07 5.70
C ARG A 216 -21.31 8.23 4.36
N ASP A 217 -21.13 9.34 3.64
CA ASP A 217 -21.71 9.51 2.29
C ASP A 217 -21.21 8.44 1.31
N VAL A 218 -19.89 8.21 1.29
CA VAL A 218 -19.27 7.15 0.47
C VAL A 218 -19.87 5.78 0.82
N LEU A 219 -19.91 5.44 2.10
CA LEU A 219 -20.47 4.17 2.57
C LEU A 219 -21.92 4.02 2.11
N ASN A 220 -22.76 5.04 2.31
CA ASN A 220 -24.17 5.02 1.91
C ASN A 220 -24.34 4.78 0.42
N ARG A 221 -23.59 5.51 -0.43
CA ARG A 221 -23.67 5.39 -1.88
C ARG A 221 -23.18 4.02 -2.37
N LYS A 222 -22.13 3.46 -1.77
CA LYS A 222 -21.65 2.10 -2.08
C LYS A 222 -22.62 1.01 -1.62
N CYS A 223 -23.19 1.13 -0.42
CA CYS A 223 -24.22 0.22 0.08
C CYS A 223 -25.47 0.24 -0.82
N ALA A 224 -25.95 1.43 -1.18
CA ALA A 224 -27.10 1.61 -2.07
C ALA A 224 -26.86 0.98 -3.46
N TYR A 225 -25.68 1.20 -4.04
CA TYR A 225 -25.30 0.58 -5.32
C TYR A 225 -25.30 -0.96 -5.26
N LYS A 226 -24.77 -1.52 -4.16
CA LYS A 226 -24.75 -2.97 -3.93
C LYS A 226 -26.07 -3.53 -3.39
N LYS A 227 -27.08 -2.68 -3.16
CA LYS A 227 -28.39 -3.03 -2.61
C LYS A 227 -28.31 -3.75 -1.26
N ILE A 228 -27.41 -3.29 -0.40
CA ILE A 228 -27.27 -3.81 0.96
C ILE A 228 -27.57 -2.71 1.98
N GLU A 229 -27.98 -3.13 3.17
CA GLU A 229 -28.11 -2.21 4.29
C GLU A 229 -26.75 -1.74 4.77
N ARG A 230 -26.70 -0.51 5.28
CA ARG A 230 -25.49 0.03 5.89
C ARG A 230 -25.19 -0.76 7.17
N PRO A 231 -23.96 -1.27 7.34
CA PRO A 231 -23.60 -1.98 8.57
C PRO A 231 -23.61 -1.05 9.77
N GLY A 232 -24.12 -1.54 10.90
CA GLY A 232 -24.01 -0.91 12.21
C GLY A 232 -23.32 -1.82 13.21
N PHE A 233 -22.96 -1.28 14.39
CA PHE A 233 -22.24 -2.02 15.42
C PHE A 233 -22.93 -3.32 15.83
N ALA A 234 -24.26 -3.29 16.03
CA ALA A 234 -25.03 -4.47 16.43
C ALA A 234 -24.89 -5.65 15.44
N ALA A 235 -24.78 -5.36 14.14
CA ALA A 235 -24.61 -6.39 13.11
C ALA A 235 -23.22 -7.05 13.16
N MET A 236 -22.21 -6.40 13.76
CA MET A 236 -20.86 -6.95 13.89
C MET A 236 -20.82 -8.18 14.79
N ALA A 237 -21.72 -8.26 15.78
CA ALA A 237 -21.80 -9.38 16.72
C ALA A 237 -21.88 -10.74 16.00
N ASN A 238 -22.54 -10.79 14.84
CA ASN A 238 -22.69 -12.00 14.02
C ASN A 238 -21.35 -12.55 13.50
N TYR A 239 -20.31 -11.73 13.47
CA TYR A 239 -19.00 -12.10 12.92
C TYR A 239 -17.96 -12.42 14.00
N ARG A 240 -18.28 -12.26 15.29
CA ARG A 240 -17.30 -12.38 16.39
C ARG A 240 -16.55 -13.72 16.35
N ASP A 241 -17.28 -14.83 16.32
CA ASP A 241 -16.68 -16.17 16.34
C ASP A 241 -15.83 -16.44 15.09
N THR A 242 -16.31 -15.99 13.93
CA THR A 242 -15.58 -16.14 12.67
C THR A 242 -14.28 -15.33 12.68
N LEU A 243 -14.32 -14.12 13.23
CA LEU A 243 -13.15 -13.26 13.39
C LEU A 243 -12.13 -13.91 14.31
N GLU A 244 -12.55 -14.46 15.45
CA GLU A 244 -11.66 -15.11 16.41
C GLU A 244 -10.94 -16.32 15.82
N GLN A 245 -11.69 -17.20 15.14
CA GLN A 245 -11.13 -18.39 14.49
C GLN A 245 -10.12 -18.04 13.38
N ASN A 246 -10.32 -16.92 12.68
CA ASN A 246 -9.54 -16.57 11.49
C ASN A 246 -8.53 -15.44 11.72
N TRP A 247 -8.48 -14.84 12.92
CA TRP A 247 -7.64 -13.67 13.21
C TRP A 247 -6.16 -13.94 12.91
N ALA A 248 -5.58 -14.92 13.61
CA ALA A 248 -4.18 -15.28 13.41
C ALA A 248 -3.88 -15.90 12.04
N PRO A 249 -4.66 -16.89 11.54
CA PRO A 249 -4.43 -17.47 10.22
C PRO A 249 -4.38 -16.44 9.08
N MET A 250 -5.21 -15.39 9.14
CA MET A 250 -5.32 -14.42 8.05
C MET A 250 -4.35 -13.23 8.13
N LEU A 251 -3.83 -12.90 9.32
CA LEU A 251 -3.05 -11.67 9.56
C LEU A 251 -1.61 -11.90 10.03
N ALA A 252 -1.29 -13.01 10.70
CA ALA A 252 0.01 -13.18 11.36
C ALA A 252 1.21 -13.08 10.40
N HIS A 253 1.08 -13.57 9.17
CA HIS A 253 2.14 -13.49 8.15
C HIS A 253 2.28 -12.11 7.50
N GLN A 254 1.32 -11.21 7.73
CA GLN A 254 1.25 -9.87 7.12
C GLN A 254 1.72 -8.75 8.06
N LEU A 255 2.04 -9.11 9.32
CA LEU A 255 2.34 -8.19 10.41
C LEU A 255 3.62 -8.62 11.11
N PRO A 256 4.50 -7.68 11.52
CA PRO A 256 5.64 -7.98 12.40
C PRO A 256 5.22 -8.63 13.72
N SER A 257 4.08 -8.23 14.27
CA SER A 257 3.46 -8.82 15.46
C SER A 257 1.95 -8.75 15.34
N LEU A 258 1.26 -9.84 15.65
CA LEU A 258 -0.19 -9.89 15.61
C LEU A 258 -0.78 -9.34 16.93
N PRO A 259 -1.54 -8.23 16.92
CA PRO A 259 -2.26 -7.76 18.09
C PRO A 259 -3.43 -8.69 18.45
N SER A 260 -3.90 -8.69 19.70
CA SER A 260 -5.13 -9.42 20.06
C SER A 260 -6.36 -8.87 19.31
N LEU A 261 -7.31 -9.75 18.98
CA LEU A 261 -8.59 -9.38 18.39
C LEU A 261 -9.37 -8.41 19.28
N ASP A 262 -9.30 -8.58 20.61
CA ASP A 262 -10.06 -7.74 21.55
C ASP A 262 -9.71 -6.26 21.40
N VAL A 263 -8.43 -5.95 21.15
CA VAL A 263 -7.94 -4.59 20.89
C VAL A 263 -8.67 -3.90 19.74
N TYR A 264 -9.09 -4.69 18.74
CA TYR A 264 -9.79 -4.21 17.55
C TYR A 264 -11.29 -4.22 17.75
N TRP A 265 -11.80 -5.24 18.42
CA TRP A 265 -13.22 -5.37 18.72
C TRP A 265 -13.73 -4.27 19.64
N GLU A 266 -12.99 -3.97 20.71
CA GLU A 266 -13.33 -2.93 21.69
C GLU A 266 -13.30 -1.52 21.11
N ALA A 267 -12.66 -1.32 19.94
CA ALA A 267 -12.66 -0.04 19.24
C ALA A 267 -13.88 0.20 18.35
N LEU A 268 -14.68 -0.85 18.07
CA LEU A 268 -15.83 -0.75 17.17
C LEU A 268 -16.94 0.21 17.67
N PRO A 269 -17.32 0.22 18.96
CA PRO A 269 -18.36 1.15 19.43
C PRO A 269 -17.99 2.61 19.16
N GLU A 270 -16.80 3.03 19.59
CA GLU A 270 -16.30 4.39 19.39
C GLU A 270 -16.20 4.75 17.90
N PHE A 271 -15.74 3.81 17.06
CA PHE A 271 -15.69 3.99 15.61
C PHE A 271 -17.09 4.23 15.02
N PHE A 272 -18.10 3.44 15.39
CA PHE A 272 -19.46 3.62 14.86
C PHE A 272 -20.10 4.91 15.36
N ASP A 273 -19.88 5.29 16.62
CA ASP A 273 -20.34 6.57 17.16
C ASP A 273 -19.70 7.76 16.41
N TRP A 274 -18.40 7.69 16.13
CA TRP A 274 -17.73 8.66 15.27
C TRP A 274 -18.31 8.71 13.85
N LEU A 275 -18.58 7.55 13.23
CA LEU A 275 -19.14 7.46 11.88
C LEU A 275 -20.54 8.09 11.79
N GLU A 276 -21.36 7.97 12.84
CA GLU A 276 -22.63 8.68 12.97
C GLU A 276 -22.46 10.19 13.27
N GLY A 277 -21.26 10.63 13.64
CA GLY A 277 -20.97 12.01 14.02
C GLY A 277 -21.37 12.33 15.45
N ALA A 278 -21.50 11.33 16.32
CA ALA A 278 -21.79 11.51 17.74
C ALA A 278 -20.56 11.94 18.55
N ILE A 279 -19.35 11.73 18.01
CA ILE A 279 -18.08 12.04 18.68
C ILE A 279 -17.14 12.75 17.69
N GLU A 280 -16.47 13.81 18.15
CA GLU A 280 -15.33 14.42 17.45
C GLU A 280 -14.01 13.95 18.08
N VAL A 281 -13.07 13.49 17.25
CA VAL A 281 -11.75 13.02 17.69
C VAL A 281 -10.73 14.12 17.45
N ALA A 282 -10.56 15.02 18.41
CA ALA A 282 -9.47 16.00 18.39
C ALA A 282 -8.42 15.62 19.45
N ARG A 283 -7.15 15.50 19.04
CA ARG A 283 -6.03 15.20 19.96
C ARG A 283 -4.94 16.25 19.79
N PRO A 284 -4.46 16.86 20.89
CA PRO A 284 -3.33 17.79 20.79
C PRO A 284 -2.07 17.04 20.40
N ALA A 285 -1.16 17.69 19.66
CA ALA A 285 0.21 17.19 19.54
C ALA A 285 0.82 17.06 20.95
N LEU A 286 1.77 16.13 21.12
CA LEU A 286 2.53 15.98 22.37
C LEU A 286 3.45 17.21 22.53
N GLY A 287 2.86 18.34 22.92
CA GLY A 287 3.49 19.67 22.94
C GLY A 287 4.31 19.96 24.19
N ALA A 288 4.35 19.04 25.16
CA ALA A 288 4.95 19.31 26.47
C ALA A 288 6.48 19.05 26.56
N VAL A 289 7.13 18.71 25.44
CA VAL A 289 8.60 18.85 25.33
C VAL A 289 8.93 19.71 24.11
N ALA A 290 8.47 20.96 24.15
CA ALA A 290 9.02 22.01 23.32
C ALA A 290 10.51 22.19 23.68
N GLY A 291 11.41 22.06 22.70
CA GLY A 291 12.79 22.52 22.89
C GLY A 291 13.84 22.00 21.93
N GLU A 292 13.90 20.69 21.63
CA GLU A 292 15.11 20.14 21.01
C GLU A 292 14.82 19.05 19.98
N GLY A 293 14.38 19.44 18.78
CA GLY A 293 14.60 18.60 17.61
C GLY A 293 13.50 18.61 16.56
N GLU A 294 13.92 18.39 15.32
CA GLU A 294 13.03 18.21 14.17
C GLU A 294 12.38 16.84 14.22
N LEU A 295 11.14 16.77 13.78
CA LEU A 295 10.38 15.53 13.69
C LEU A 295 11.07 14.54 12.72
N TYR A 296 11.45 13.37 13.22
CA TYR A 296 12.21 12.38 12.46
C TYR A 296 11.30 11.24 12.00
N ARG A 297 10.86 11.31 10.73
CA ARG A 297 9.92 10.36 10.11
C ARG A 297 10.44 9.81 8.77
N PRO A 298 11.57 9.08 8.75
CA PRO A 298 12.05 8.44 7.52
C PRO A 298 11.05 7.42 6.98
N THR A 299 11.24 7.03 5.72
CA THR A 299 10.51 5.93 5.06
C THR A 299 10.56 4.65 5.91
N TYR A 300 9.48 3.89 5.90
CA TYR A 300 9.35 2.61 6.57
C TYR A 300 10.39 1.61 6.07
N GLY A 301 11.04 0.93 7.01
CA GLY A 301 12.16 0.04 6.75
C GLY A 301 13.46 0.77 6.39
N ARG A 302 13.47 2.11 6.46
CA ARG A 302 14.66 2.96 6.34
C ARG A 302 14.89 3.80 7.59
N LEU A 303 14.27 3.42 8.72
CA LEU A 303 14.52 4.07 10.00
C LEU A 303 16.02 4.02 10.34
N GLY A 304 16.65 2.87 10.13
CA GLY A 304 18.09 2.68 10.30
C GLY A 304 18.54 2.85 11.75
N LEU A 305 17.60 2.79 12.69
CA LEU A 305 17.84 2.92 14.12
C LEU A 305 17.73 1.55 14.76
N ARG A 306 18.77 1.16 15.49
CA ARG A 306 18.86 -0.13 16.17
C ARG A 306 19.03 0.04 17.66
N THR A 307 18.53 -0.93 18.39
CA THR A 307 18.85 -1.10 19.82
C THR A 307 20.32 -1.49 19.98
N THR A 308 20.86 -1.38 21.19
CA THR A 308 22.25 -1.81 21.44
C THR A 308 22.45 -3.32 21.26
N GLN A 309 21.38 -4.10 21.34
CA GLN A 309 21.37 -5.54 21.01
C GLN A 309 21.12 -5.84 19.52
N GLY A 310 20.99 -4.81 18.67
CA GLY A 310 20.90 -4.95 17.22
C GLY A 310 19.48 -5.07 16.64
N GLY A 311 18.43 -5.03 17.47
CA GLY A 311 17.04 -5.08 16.99
C GLY A 311 16.61 -3.77 16.32
N SER A 312 15.84 -3.83 15.25
CA SER A 312 15.31 -2.61 14.61
C SER A 312 14.25 -1.94 15.48
N LEU A 313 14.24 -0.61 15.43
CA LEU A 313 13.22 0.22 16.07
C LEU A 313 11.95 0.43 15.23
N GLU A 314 11.83 -0.17 14.04
CA GLU A 314 10.56 -0.21 13.29
C GLU A 314 9.42 -0.86 14.09
N VAL A 315 9.78 -1.74 15.04
CA VAL A 315 8.86 -2.31 16.04
C VAL A 315 8.07 -1.24 16.81
N ILE A 316 8.69 -0.08 17.08
CA ILE A 316 8.08 1.02 17.82
C ILE A 316 7.05 1.75 16.95
N ARG A 317 7.39 1.99 15.67
CA ARG A 317 6.47 2.63 14.72
C ARG A 317 5.28 1.74 14.43
N PHE A 318 5.51 0.43 14.31
CA PHE A 318 4.45 -0.55 14.20
C PHE A 318 3.53 -0.54 15.43
N ALA A 319 4.09 -0.60 16.64
CA ALA A 319 3.32 -0.56 17.89
C ALA A 319 2.47 0.71 17.98
N ALA A 320 3.06 1.86 17.66
CA ALA A 320 2.40 3.16 17.66
C ALA A 320 1.20 3.21 16.71
N GLY A 321 1.37 2.74 15.46
CA GLY A 321 0.30 2.65 14.47
C GLY A 321 -0.87 1.76 14.92
N ASN A 322 -0.57 0.69 15.66
CA ASN A 322 -1.56 -0.25 16.18
C ASN A 322 -2.08 0.12 17.60
N ARG A 323 -1.68 1.27 18.16
CA ARG A 323 -2.00 1.74 19.52
C ARG A 323 -1.59 0.76 20.64
N LEU A 324 -0.46 0.08 20.44
CA LEU A 324 0.13 -0.85 21.40
C LEU A 324 1.26 -0.18 22.19
N CYS A 325 1.34 -0.49 23.48
CA CYS A 325 2.47 -0.11 24.32
C CYS A 325 3.72 -0.91 23.92
N VAL A 326 4.88 -0.28 24.09
CA VAL A 326 6.20 -0.89 23.89
C VAL A 326 6.87 -1.07 25.25
N GLU A 327 7.42 -2.25 25.50
CA GLU A 327 8.33 -2.46 26.61
C GLU A 327 9.76 -2.11 26.16
N LEU A 328 10.40 -1.21 26.90
CA LEU A 328 11.78 -0.78 26.67
C LEU A 328 12.67 -1.27 27.81
N ASP A 329 13.70 -2.03 27.46
CA ASP A 329 14.88 -2.20 28.29
C ASP A 329 15.84 -1.05 27.99
N TYR A 330 16.14 -0.23 28.99
CA TYR A 330 16.84 1.03 28.79
C TYR A 330 17.85 1.28 29.90
N THR A 331 19.03 1.78 29.51
CA THR A 331 20.12 2.16 30.43
C THR A 331 20.22 3.68 30.49
N ASP A 332 19.98 4.28 31.66
CA ASP A 332 20.06 5.73 31.81
C ASP A 332 21.49 6.28 31.74
N GLN A 333 21.65 7.60 31.77
CA GLN A 333 22.95 8.27 31.74
C GLN A 333 23.82 7.97 32.97
N GLN A 334 23.22 7.50 34.07
CA GLN A 334 23.95 7.06 35.26
C GLN A 334 24.33 5.56 35.20
N GLY A 335 24.07 4.89 34.07
CA GLY A 335 24.37 3.47 33.88
C GLY A 335 23.35 2.52 34.52
N ARG A 336 22.21 3.01 35.02
CA ARG A 336 21.19 2.15 35.63
C ARG A 336 20.28 1.58 34.57
N ARG A 337 20.23 0.26 34.48
CA ARG A 337 19.35 -0.49 33.58
C ARG A 337 17.99 -0.73 34.23
N SER A 338 16.91 -0.46 33.51
CA SER A 338 15.57 -0.83 33.95
C SER A 338 14.61 -1.01 32.76
N THR A 339 13.57 -1.81 33.00
CA THR A 339 12.50 -2.06 32.03
C THR A 339 11.32 -1.13 32.32
N ARG A 340 10.64 -0.66 31.27
CA ARG A 340 9.47 0.22 31.39
C ARG A 340 8.53 0.03 30.20
N ILE A 341 7.23 0.08 30.46
CA ILE A 341 6.20 0.05 29.42
C ILE A 341 5.82 1.49 29.08
N ILE A 342 5.86 1.83 27.79
CA ILE A 342 5.56 3.17 27.29
C ILE A 342 4.53 3.13 26.17
N GLU A 343 3.79 4.22 26.05
CA GLU A 343 3.00 4.62 24.91
C GLU A 343 3.92 5.41 23.96
N PRO A 344 4.25 4.90 22.77
CA PRO A 344 5.14 5.59 21.85
C PRO A 344 4.41 6.68 21.05
N TYR A 345 4.92 7.92 21.04
CA TYR A 345 4.25 9.06 20.40
C TYR A 345 5.07 9.76 19.32
N SER A 346 6.39 9.98 19.47
CA SER A 346 7.14 10.81 18.51
C SER A 346 8.63 10.45 18.49
N LEU A 347 9.27 10.57 17.32
CA LEU A 347 10.72 10.52 17.17
C LEU A 347 11.22 11.89 16.75
N ARG A 348 12.22 12.42 17.45
CA ARG A 348 12.79 13.74 17.13
C ARG A 348 14.30 13.67 17.05
N ARG A 349 14.88 14.36 16.08
CA ARG A 349 16.33 14.53 15.93
C ARG A 349 16.74 15.85 16.55
N ALA A 350 17.45 15.78 17.67
CA ALA A 350 18.01 16.95 18.34
C ALA A 350 19.11 17.61 17.50
N GLN A 351 19.47 18.86 17.81
CA GLN A 351 20.47 19.64 17.06
C GLN A 351 21.86 18.99 17.05
N ASN A 352 22.19 18.22 18.09
CA ASN A 352 23.43 17.45 18.18
C ASN A 352 23.41 16.14 17.35
N GLY A 353 22.34 15.89 16.58
CA GLY A 353 22.17 14.72 15.74
C GLY A 353 21.57 13.49 16.46
N ASN A 354 21.44 13.52 17.79
CA ASN A 354 20.85 12.43 18.55
C ASN A 354 19.36 12.31 18.25
N VAL A 355 18.88 11.07 18.14
CA VAL A 355 17.46 10.79 18.00
C VAL A 355 16.89 10.44 19.38
N LEU A 356 15.75 11.05 19.70
CA LEU A 356 15.00 10.85 20.94
C LEU A 356 13.63 10.28 20.62
N LEU A 357 13.26 9.21 21.33
CA LEU A 357 11.91 8.66 21.36
C LEU A 357 11.13 9.32 22.50
N TYR A 358 10.03 9.98 22.17
CA TYR A 358 9.07 10.52 23.12
C TYR A 358 7.95 9.53 23.34
N GLY A 359 7.68 9.25 24.61
CA GLY A 359 6.60 8.39 25.03
C GLY A 359 6.01 8.79 26.37
N VAL A 360 4.82 8.27 26.65
CA VAL A 360 4.17 8.39 27.96
C VAL A 360 4.33 7.07 28.69
N ARG A 361 4.80 7.10 29.93
CA ARG A 361 4.92 5.89 30.75
C ARG A 361 3.54 5.31 31.09
N ALA A 362 3.36 4.01 30.86
CA ALA A 362 2.07 3.35 31.03
C ALA A 362 1.67 3.10 32.50
N ASP A 363 2.60 3.28 33.46
CA ASP A 363 2.38 3.10 34.90
C ASP A 363 2.04 4.40 35.63
N ASN A 364 2.64 5.53 35.23
CA ASN A 364 2.49 6.80 35.93
C ASN A 364 2.15 8.00 35.03
N ARG A 365 1.87 7.77 33.75
CA ARG A 365 1.50 8.76 32.72
C ARG A 365 2.51 9.91 32.55
N GLN A 366 3.75 9.75 33.01
CA GLN A 366 4.79 10.76 32.81
C GLN A 366 5.31 10.74 31.38
N ILE A 367 5.40 11.93 30.78
CA ILE A 367 6.08 12.14 29.50
C ILE A 367 7.58 11.99 29.71
N ARG A 368 8.24 11.19 28.88
CA ARG A 368 9.68 10.95 28.92
C ARG A 368 10.27 10.95 27.52
N ALA A 369 11.53 11.36 27.43
CA ALA A 369 12.37 11.23 26.24
C ALA A 369 13.42 10.14 26.50
N TYR A 370 13.59 9.25 25.53
CA TYR A 370 14.53 8.14 25.56
C TYR A 370 15.54 8.31 24.44
N SER A 371 16.83 8.39 24.78
CA SER A 371 17.89 8.38 23.77
C SER A 371 17.92 7.02 23.09
N ILE A 372 17.89 7.00 21.75
CA ILE A 372 17.90 5.75 20.99
C ILE A 372 19.15 4.92 21.31
N SER A 373 20.31 5.56 21.46
CA SER A 373 21.59 4.92 21.80
C SER A 373 21.59 4.20 23.16
N ASN A 374 20.59 4.46 24.00
CA ASN A 374 20.45 3.92 25.35
C ASN A 374 19.36 2.85 25.46
N ILE A 375 18.67 2.54 24.35
CA ILE A 375 17.67 1.47 24.29
C ILE A 375 18.41 0.14 24.04
N ASN A 376 18.36 -0.75 25.03
CA ASN A 376 18.97 -2.07 24.94
C ASN A 376 18.15 -3.01 24.05
N SER A 377 16.84 -3.03 24.27
CA SER A 377 15.87 -3.76 23.47
C SER A 377 14.50 -3.08 23.53
N ALA A 378 13.66 -3.35 22.53
CA ALA A 378 12.28 -2.89 22.45
C ALA A 378 11.39 -4.05 22.01
N SER A 379 10.27 -4.27 22.70
CA SER A 379 9.31 -5.34 22.38
C SER A 379 7.87 -4.83 22.44
N ILE A 380 7.01 -5.39 21.59
CA ILE A 380 5.58 -5.05 21.53
C ILE A 380 4.88 -5.77 22.67
N THR A 381 4.01 -5.06 23.38
CA THR A 381 3.12 -5.65 24.37
C THR A 381 1.70 -5.75 23.81
N ASN A 382 0.85 -6.58 24.43
CA ASN A 382 -0.59 -6.60 24.16
C ASN A 382 -1.36 -5.49 24.89
N LYS A 383 -0.68 -4.61 25.63
CA LYS A 383 -1.32 -3.51 26.34
C LYS A 383 -1.64 -2.38 25.37
N VAL A 384 -2.92 -2.13 25.14
CA VAL A 384 -3.40 -1.02 24.31
C VAL A 384 -3.29 0.29 25.09
N PHE A 385 -3.06 1.39 24.38
CA PHE A 385 -3.23 2.72 24.94
C PHE A 385 -4.23 3.54 24.15
N VAL A 386 -5.07 4.27 24.87
CA VAL A 386 -5.88 5.35 24.29
C VAL A 386 -5.00 6.59 24.25
N PRO A 387 -4.66 7.07 23.05
CA PRO A 387 -3.69 8.14 22.89
C PRO A 387 -4.24 9.47 23.45
N LEU A 388 -3.51 10.04 24.39
CA LEU A 388 -3.77 11.38 24.94
C LEU A 388 -3.29 12.48 23.97
N TYR A 389 -2.37 12.12 23.08
CA TYR A 389 -1.71 13.02 22.14
C TYR A 389 -1.70 12.44 20.72
N GLN A 390 -1.37 13.26 19.73
CA GLN A 390 -1.15 12.83 18.35
C GLN A 390 0.03 11.84 18.27
N VAL A 391 -0.10 10.76 17.48
CA VAL A 391 0.96 9.75 17.33
C VAL A 391 1.74 10.00 16.05
N GLU A 392 2.83 10.73 16.23
CA GLU A 392 3.73 11.29 15.24
C GLU A 392 4.76 10.29 14.68
N LEU A 393 4.50 8.98 14.75
CA LEU A 393 5.44 7.92 14.37
C LEU A 393 5.18 7.30 12.99
N SER A 394 4.12 7.77 12.32
CA SER A 394 3.87 7.45 10.92
C SER A 394 4.96 8.04 10.02
N PRO A 395 5.40 7.35 8.95
CA PRO A 395 6.34 7.88 7.97
C PRO A 395 5.91 9.23 7.39
N GLY A 396 6.89 10.07 7.02
CA GLY A 396 6.66 11.44 6.58
C GLY A 396 6.08 11.59 5.17
N SER A 397 5.99 10.51 4.41
CA SER A 397 5.54 10.47 3.01
C SER A 397 4.02 10.46 2.83
N MET A 398 3.23 10.55 3.90
CA MET A 398 1.78 10.44 3.81
C MET A 398 1.15 11.62 3.05
N SER A 399 0.79 11.41 1.78
CA SER A 399 0.02 12.36 0.97
C SER A 399 -1.47 12.09 1.08
N VAL A 400 -2.08 12.43 2.23
CA VAL A 400 -3.54 12.50 2.32
C VAL A 400 -3.95 13.94 2.02
N PRO A 401 -4.41 14.28 0.81
CA PRO A 401 -4.92 15.62 0.55
C PRO A 401 -6.13 15.88 1.47
N THR A 402 -6.10 16.99 2.20
CA THR A 402 -7.18 17.40 3.08
C THR A 402 -8.42 17.71 2.23
N VAL A 403 -9.47 16.90 2.38
CA VAL A 403 -10.77 17.22 1.77
C VAL A 403 -11.42 18.28 2.65
N SER A 404 -11.31 19.55 2.25
CA SER A 404 -11.97 20.66 2.95
C SER A 404 -13.49 20.53 2.82
N SER A 405 -14.16 20.18 3.91
CA SER A 405 -15.61 20.31 4.04
C SER A 405 -15.96 21.78 4.23
N ALA A 406 -16.62 22.39 3.25
CA ALA A 406 -17.31 23.66 3.49
C ALA A 406 -18.44 23.39 4.48
N SER A 407 -18.34 23.95 5.68
CA SER A 407 -19.44 24.04 6.64
C SER A 407 -20.51 24.95 6.05
N GLY A 408 -21.64 24.37 5.66
CA GLY A 408 -22.80 25.08 5.17
C GLY A 408 -24.00 24.15 5.10
N ASP A 409 -25.07 24.59 5.76
CA ASP A 409 -26.38 23.96 5.97
C ASP A 409 -26.86 22.89 4.99
N THR A 410 -27.59 21.94 5.58
CA THR A 410 -28.48 20.98 4.93
C THR A 410 -29.29 21.60 3.78
N GLN A 411 -28.79 21.44 2.55
CA GLN A 411 -29.56 21.32 1.32
C GLN A 411 -28.62 20.88 0.20
N SER A 412 -28.88 19.71 -0.37
CA SER A 412 -28.45 19.28 -1.71
C SER A 412 -27.07 19.75 -2.17
N LEU A 413 -26.05 18.87 -2.08
CA LEU A 413 -24.82 19.05 -2.87
C LEU A 413 -25.23 19.21 -4.34
N GLY A 414 -25.17 20.45 -4.81
CA GLY A 414 -25.67 20.91 -6.10
C GLY A 414 -25.01 20.20 -7.26
N LEU A 415 -25.60 19.08 -7.67
CA LEU A 415 -25.47 18.52 -9.00
C LEU A 415 -26.52 19.23 -9.87
N PRO A 416 -26.15 19.85 -11.01
CA PRO A 416 -27.15 20.24 -11.99
C PRO A 416 -27.79 18.97 -12.56
N GLN A 417 -29.05 18.73 -12.21
CA GLN A 417 -29.92 17.87 -13.00
C GLN A 417 -30.13 18.55 -14.35
N GLY A 418 -29.55 17.98 -15.41
CA GLY A 418 -29.67 18.51 -16.76
C GLY A 418 -29.60 17.39 -17.79
N ARG A 419 -30.73 16.75 -18.06
CA ARG A 419 -30.99 16.10 -19.35
C ARG A 419 -30.93 17.19 -20.42
N ARG A 420 -29.91 17.19 -21.29
CA ARG A 420 -29.97 17.72 -22.66
C ARG A 420 -28.73 17.35 -23.48
N GLU A 421 -28.99 17.03 -24.73
CA GLU A 421 -28.06 16.64 -25.80
C GLU A 421 -26.89 17.62 -25.93
N LEU A 422 -25.67 17.07 -25.99
CA LEU A 422 -24.46 17.84 -26.18
C LEU A 422 -24.22 18.07 -27.67
N THR A 423 -24.51 19.28 -28.12
CA THR A 423 -23.92 19.84 -29.34
C THR A 423 -22.49 20.31 -29.04
N VAL A 424 -21.56 19.84 -29.86
CA VAL A 424 -20.12 20.10 -29.77
C VAL A 424 -19.84 21.58 -30.05
N SER A 425 -19.22 22.28 -29.11
CA SER A 425 -18.58 23.59 -29.37
C SER A 425 -17.13 23.58 -28.92
N ARG A 426 -16.25 23.77 -29.91
CA ARG A 426 -14.79 23.88 -29.80
C ARG A 426 -14.40 25.08 -28.94
N ARG A 427 -13.61 24.85 -27.89
CA ARG A 427 -12.69 25.87 -27.33
C ARG A 427 -11.26 25.31 -27.31
N ARG A 428 -10.35 26.10 -27.90
CA ARG A 428 -8.90 25.86 -28.00
C ARG A 428 -8.25 25.88 -26.61
N PRO A 429 -7.30 24.99 -26.30
CA PRO A 429 -6.40 25.16 -25.17
C PRO A 429 -5.15 25.96 -25.58
N SER A 430 -4.79 26.96 -24.78
CA SER A 430 -3.52 27.68 -24.87
C SER A 430 -2.42 26.91 -24.11
N GLY A 431 -1.33 26.59 -24.81
CA GLY A 431 0.03 26.64 -24.26
C GLY A 431 0.51 25.50 -23.37
N ARG A 432 0.54 24.25 -23.88
CA ARG A 432 1.39 23.18 -23.31
C ARG A 432 2.71 23.13 -24.07
N ARG A 433 3.84 23.34 -23.38
CA ARG A 433 5.18 23.06 -23.90
C ARG A 433 5.26 21.57 -24.25
N GLN A 434 5.43 21.28 -25.53
CA GLN A 434 5.59 19.93 -26.06
C GLN A 434 6.92 19.35 -25.57
N THR A 435 6.86 18.39 -24.65
CA THR A 435 7.83 17.29 -24.63
C THR A 435 7.29 16.23 -25.59
N SER A 436 8.09 15.87 -26.58
CA SER A 436 7.75 14.92 -27.63
C SER A 436 7.62 13.51 -27.05
N VAL A 437 6.41 13.14 -26.62
CA VAL A 437 6.02 11.72 -26.49
C VAL A 437 5.69 11.25 -27.90
N SER A 438 6.61 10.50 -28.50
CA SER A 438 6.45 9.93 -29.83
C SER A 438 5.28 8.95 -29.83
N GLN A 439 4.30 9.19 -30.72
CA GLN A 439 3.22 8.25 -31.05
C GLN A 439 3.78 6.83 -31.22
N HIS A 440 3.22 5.87 -30.47
CA HIS A 440 3.68 4.48 -30.42
C HIS A 440 3.19 3.62 -31.60
N ASN A 441 3.48 4.06 -32.83
CA ASN A 441 3.40 3.25 -34.07
C ASN A 441 4.79 3.06 -34.67
N GLY A 442 5.73 2.52 -33.88
CA GLY A 442 7.10 2.28 -34.29
C GLY A 442 7.45 0.79 -34.38
N PRO A 443 8.37 0.40 -35.27
CA PRO A 443 8.83 -0.98 -35.43
C PRO A 443 9.33 -1.58 -34.11
N THR A 444 8.97 -2.83 -33.85
CA THR A 444 9.47 -3.63 -32.72
C THR A 444 10.60 -4.54 -33.21
N TYR A 445 11.80 -4.33 -32.71
CA TYR A 445 12.99 -5.10 -33.08
C TYR A 445 13.14 -6.33 -32.18
N VAL A 446 13.25 -7.51 -32.78
CA VAL A 446 13.43 -8.78 -32.07
C VAL A 446 14.90 -9.16 -32.05
N PHE A 447 15.46 -9.38 -30.86
CA PHE A 447 16.83 -9.81 -30.65
C PHE A 447 16.88 -11.18 -29.99
N ARG A 448 17.72 -12.07 -30.51
CA ARG A 448 17.92 -13.42 -29.96
C ARG A 448 19.26 -13.52 -29.25
N CYS A 449 19.27 -13.96 -27.99
CA CYS A 449 20.52 -14.21 -27.29
C CYS A 449 21.26 -15.39 -27.93
N PRO A 450 22.52 -15.24 -28.37
CA PRO A 450 23.27 -16.31 -29.04
C PRO A 450 23.57 -17.49 -28.11
N MET A 451 23.59 -17.27 -26.79
CA MET A 451 23.95 -18.28 -25.81
C MET A 451 22.75 -19.16 -25.41
N CYS A 452 21.59 -18.55 -25.16
CA CYS A 452 20.42 -19.28 -24.66
C CYS A 452 19.25 -19.37 -25.65
N GLN A 453 19.37 -18.73 -26.82
CA GLN A 453 18.35 -18.66 -27.87
C GLN A 453 17.00 -18.07 -27.41
N LYS A 454 16.97 -17.34 -26.28
CA LYS A 454 15.80 -16.59 -25.82
C LYS A 454 15.68 -15.31 -26.67
N THR A 455 14.47 -14.99 -27.09
CA THR A 455 14.17 -13.81 -27.89
C THR A 455 13.67 -12.68 -27.00
N PHE A 456 14.07 -11.45 -27.32
CA PHE A 456 13.76 -10.22 -26.59
C PHE A 456 13.27 -9.19 -27.60
N LYS A 457 12.06 -8.67 -27.40
CA LYS A 457 11.53 -7.59 -28.23
C LYS A 457 11.94 -6.24 -27.65
N ARG A 458 12.26 -5.28 -28.52
CA ARG A 458 12.76 -3.95 -28.14
C ARG A 458 12.16 -2.89 -29.06
N LYS A 459 11.84 -1.71 -28.51
CA LYS A 459 11.39 -0.55 -29.31
C LYS A 459 12.54 0.25 -29.92
N LYS A 460 13.76 0.09 -29.39
CA LYS A 460 14.98 0.70 -29.94
C LYS A 460 15.83 -0.41 -30.56
N MET A 461 16.51 -0.11 -31.66
CA MET A 461 17.45 -1.05 -32.29
C MET A 461 18.76 -1.11 -31.49
N ASN A 462 18.67 -1.68 -30.28
CA ASN A 462 19.76 -1.87 -29.34
C ASN A 462 19.80 -3.33 -28.90
N GLY A 463 20.89 -4.02 -29.26
CA GLY A 463 21.10 -5.44 -28.94
C GLY A 463 21.56 -5.70 -27.51
N LYS A 464 21.76 -4.70 -26.65
CA LYS A 464 22.18 -4.93 -25.26
C LYS A 464 21.08 -5.62 -24.46
N LEU A 465 21.42 -6.74 -23.82
CA LEU A 465 20.52 -7.54 -22.98
C LEU A 465 20.90 -7.37 -21.50
N ASN A 466 19.89 -7.20 -20.65
CA ASN A 466 20.06 -7.27 -19.20
C ASN A 466 20.49 -8.70 -18.78
N PRO A 467 21.05 -8.90 -17.58
CA PRO A 467 21.21 -10.25 -17.02
C PRO A 467 19.89 -11.01 -17.13
N HIS A 468 19.94 -12.27 -17.58
CA HIS A 468 18.75 -13.11 -17.71
C HIS A 468 19.08 -14.58 -17.51
N LYS A 469 18.06 -15.38 -17.26
CA LYS A 469 18.18 -16.85 -17.23
C LYS A 469 17.90 -17.47 -18.60
N GLY A 470 18.70 -18.48 -18.96
CA GLY A 470 18.49 -19.28 -20.16
C GLY A 470 17.34 -20.29 -20.00
N LYS A 471 17.02 -21.05 -21.06
CA LYS A 471 15.93 -22.05 -21.04
C LYS A 471 16.10 -23.13 -19.95
N SER A 472 17.33 -23.38 -19.51
CA SER A 472 17.66 -24.31 -18.41
C SER A 472 17.49 -23.72 -17.01
N GLY A 473 17.11 -22.44 -16.88
CA GLY A 473 16.94 -21.74 -15.59
C GLY A 473 18.22 -21.21 -14.94
N TRP A 474 19.39 -21.41 -15.58
CA TRP A 474 20.67 -20.85 -15.13
C TRP A 474 20.93 -19.47 -15.70
N ASN A 475 21.71 -18.65 -14.97
CA ASN A 475 22.12 -17.32 -15.44
C ASN A 475 22.88 -17.44 -16.76
N CYS A 476 22.32 -16.86 -17.81
CA CYS A 476 22.92 -16.79 -19.13
C CYS A 476 24.04 -15.75 -19.11
N MET A 477 25.21 -16.07 -19.67
CA MET A 477 26.31 -15.12 -19.81
C MET A 477 26.11 -14.13 -20.97
N GLY A 478 25.10 -14.33 -21.82
CA GLY A 478 24.78 -13.42 -22.92
C GLY A 478 24.37 -12.04 -22.42
N ARG A 479 25.05 -10.99 -22.90
CA ARG A 479 24.72 -9.57 -22.67
C ARG A 479 24.44 -8.79 -23.95
N MET A 480 24.59 -9.45 -25.09
CA MET A 480 24.28 -8.92 -26.42
C MET A 480 23.45 -9.94 -27.18
N GLY A 481 22.33 -9.50 -27.75
CA GLY A 481 21.45 -10.25 -28.63
C GLY A 481 21.77 -9.96 -30.08
N ILE A 482 21.59 -10.98 -30.92
CA ILE A 482 21.68 -10.86 -32.38
C ILE A 482 20.32 -10.42 -32.88
N TYR A 483 20.28 -9.36 -33.68
CA TYR A 483 19.06 -8.91 -34.34
C TYR A 483 18.50 -10.01 -35.24
N GLU A 484 17.22 -10.32 -35.10
CA GLU A 484 16.55 -11.40 -35.83
C GLU A 484 15.55 -10.86 -36.84
N ARG A 485 14.65 -9.96 -36.43
CA ARG A 485 13.64 -9.35 -37.31
C ARG A 485 13.05 -8.08 -36.73
N THR A 486 12.30 -7.36 -37.55
CA THR A 486 11.45 -6.23 -37.14
C THR A 486 9.99 -6.59 -37.36
N ASP A 487 9.19 -6.51 -36.30
CA ASP A 487 7.73 -6.62 -36.33
C ASP A 487 7.16 -5.20 -36.47
N TYR A 488 6.37 -4.93 -37.52
CA TYR A 488 5.79 -3.61 -37.83
C TYR A 488 4.36 -3.46 -37.30
#